data_AF-A0A1S4BIN7-F1
#
_entry.id   AF-A0A1S4BIN7-F1
#
_cell.length_a   1.000
_cell.length_b   1.000
_cell.length_c   1.000
_cell.angle_alpha   90.00
_cell.angle_beta   90.00
_cell.angle_gamma   90.00
#
_symmetry.space_group_name_H-M   'P 1'
#
loop_
_entity.id
_entity.type
_entity.pdbx_description
1 polymer ?
#
loop_
_entity_poly.entity_id
_entity_poly.type
_entity_poly.pdbx_seq_one_letter_code
_entity_poly.pdbx_strand_id
1 'polypeptide(L)'
;MRHFNPKWFVDYHGWLEYSISNDAAYCLSCYLFKNDNIHQGGGDIFSSIGFKSWNKKKSFDKHVGGPSSFHNQAKRKFVDLLRQQQSIIYAFEKQSDQVKHDYWIRLTASVNVVRLLLKQGFAFWGHDESKTSFNMGNFLEIILWYAKECDKIHDCVLEYAPQNDQMTFSMIQKDVVTACKMETIKAIIKELNGDYFA
;
A
#
# COMPACT_ATOMS: atom_id res chain seq x y z
N MET A 1 35.90 -1.69 -33.89
CA MET A 1 35.22 -2.36 -32.76
C MET A 1 33.79 -1.82 -32.69
N ARG A 2 32.79 -2.60 -33.12
CA ARG A 2 31.37 -2.19 -33.26
C ARG A 2 30.43 -3.04 -32.37
N HIS A 3 30.90 -3.49 -31.21
CA HIS A 3 30.12 -4.29 -30.28
C HIS A 3 30.31 -3.77 -28.85
N PHE A 4 29.36 -4.11 -27.97
CA PHE A 4 29.44 -3.81 -26.55
C PHE A 4 30.73 -4.35 -25.92
N ASN A 5 31.40 -3.58 -25.07
CA ASN A 5 32.60 -4.02 -24.38
C ASN A 5 32.28 -4.39 -22.91
N PRO A 6 32.36 -5.68 -22.53
CA PRO A 6 32.04 -6.13 -21.17
C PRO A 6 32.86 -5.46 -20.06
N LYS A 7 34.05 -4.93 -20.36
CA LYS A 7 34.86 -4.20 -19.36
C LYS A 7 34.14 -2.96 -18.83
N TRP A 8 33.18 -2.41 -19.58
CA TRP A 8 32.38 -1.27 -19.11
C TRP A 8 31.48 -1.60 -17.93
N PHE A 9 31.17 -2.89 -17.68
CA PHE A 9 30.50 -3.26 -16.44
C PHE A 9 31.34 -2.95 -15.21
N VAL A 10 32.67 -2.98 -15.29
CA VAL A 10 33.53 -2.61 -14.17
C VAL A 10 33.44 -1.10 -13.91
N ASP A 11 33.56 -0.32 -14.99
CA ASP A 11 33.53 1.14 -14.93
C ASP A 11 32.17 1.71 -14.49
N TYR A 12 31.06 1.04 -14.87
CA TYR A 12 29.68 1.51 -14.68
C TYR A 12 28.78 0.50 -13.95
N HIS A 13 29.36 -0.36 -13.10
CA HIS A 13 28.68 -1.47 -12.40
C HIS A 13 27.37 -1.09 -11.69
N GLY A 14 27.26 0.15 -11.23
CA GLY A 14 26.13 0.59 -10.42
C GLY A 14 24.84 0.88 -11.18
N TRP A 15 24.81 0.73 -12.51
CA TRP A 15 23.58 0.99 -13.29
C TRP A 15 23.54 0.39 -14.70
N LEU A 16 24.69 0.10 -15.32
CA LEU A 16 24.76 -0.29 -16.72
C LEU A 16 24.21 -1.71 -16.92
N GLU A 17 23.21 -1.84 -17.78
CA GLU A 17 22.64 -3.12 -18.19
C GLU A 17 22.81 -3.32 -19.70
N TYR A 18 22.88 -4.56 -20.15
CA TYR A 18 23.02 -4.90 -21.57
C TYR A 18 22.01 -5.98 -21.96
N SER A 19 21.28 -5.73 -23.04
CA SER A 19 20.37 -6.69 -23.65
C SER A 19 21.03 -7.34 -24.86
N ILE A 20 21.17 -8.67 -24.83
CA ILE A 20 21.70 -9.45 -25.96
C ILE A 20 20.75 -9.42 -27.15
N SER A 21 19.44 -9.55 -26.91
CA SER A 21 18.43 -9.58 -27.98
C SER A 21 18.37 -8.25 -28.74
N ASN A 22 18.57 -7.14 -28.03
CA ASN A 22 18.49 -5.81 -28.63
C ASN A 22 19.86 -5.28 -29.06
N ASP A 23 20.97 -5.94 -28.70
CA ASP A 23 22.34 -5.42 -28.79
C ASP A 23 22.38 -3.94 -28.35
N ALA A 24 21.99 -3.69 -27.10
CA ALA A 24 21.82 -2.34 -26.57
C ALA A 24 22.06 -2.28 -25.06
N ALA A 25 22.56 -1.11 -24.61
CA ALA A 25 22.77 -0.82 -23.20
C ALA A 25 21.64 0.04 -22.61
N TYR A 26 21.29 -0.23 -21.36
CA TYR A 26 20.17 0.38 -20.64
C TYR A 26 20.59 0.78 -19.22
N CYS A 27 19.71 1.48 -18.53
CA CYS A 27 19.80 1.85 -17.13
C CYS A 27 18.48 1.54 -16.42
N LEU A 28 18.45 0.51 -15.57
CA LEU A 28 17.25 0.09 -14.85
C LEU A 28 16.64 1.20 -14.01
N SER A 29 17.47 1.94 -13.26
CA SER A 29 17.02 3.05 -12.43
C SER A 29 16.28 4.10 -13.27
N CYS A 30 16.81 4.44 -14.45
CA CYS A 30 16.16 5.39 -15.36
C CYS A 30 14.94 4.83 -16.09
N TYR A 31 14.89 3.52 -16.33
CA TYR A 31 13.70 2.84 -16.83
C TYR A 31 12.54 2.93 -15.82
N LEU A 32 12.79 2.59 -14.55
CA LEU A 32 11.78 2.55 -13.49
C LEU A 32 11.29 3.93 -13.06
N PHE A 33 12.19 4.92 -13.00
CA PHE A 33 11.89 6.26 -12.49
C PHE A 33 11.95 7.34 -13.56
N LYS A 34 11.50 7.00 -14.78
CA LYS A 34 11.38 7.95 -15.87
C LYS A 34 10.50 9.13 -15.43
N ASN A 35 10.96 10.35 -15.67
CA ASN A 35 10.19 11.55 -15.39
C ASN A 35 9.44 11.94 -16.66
N ASP A 36 8.13 12.17 -16.57
CA ASP A 36 7.28 12.55 -17.73
C ASP A 36 7.64 13.92 -18.29
N ASN A 37 8.28 14.75 -17.47
CA ASN A 37 8.74 16.06 -17.83
C ASN A 37 10.23 16.03 -18.21
N ILE A 38 10.51 16.26 -19.50
CA ILE A 38 11.72 16.90 -20.07
C ILE A 38 12.65 15.98 -20.89
N HIS A 39 12.70 16.27 -22.19
CA HIS A 39 13.60 15.74 -23.23
C HIS A 39 15.08 16.15 -23.11
N GLN A 40 15.63 16.36 -21.91
CA GLN A 40 17.04 16.76 -21.74
C GLN A 40 17.96 15.56 -21.46
N GLY A 41 19.04 15.44 -22.23
CA GLY A 41 20.17 14.55 -21.90
C GLY A 41 20.12 13.13 -22.45
N GLY A 42 19.25 12.84 -23.42
CA GLY A 42 19.12 11.48 -23.98
C GLY A 42 18.38 10.50 -23.06
N GLY A 43 17.43 11.02 -22.26
CA GLY A 43 16.68 10.27 -21.25
C GLY A 43 16.10 8.96 -21.76
N ASP A 44 15.51 8.97 -22.96
CA ASP A 44 14.92 7.77 -23.57
C ASP A 44 15.95 6.75 -24.06
N ILE A 45 17.19 7.16 -24.31
CA ILE A 45 18.22 6.29 -24.90
C ILE A 45 18.59 5.17 -23.94
N PHE A 46 18.78 5.49 -22.66
CA PHE A 46 19.13 4.49 -21.64
C PHE A 46 17.92 3.92 -20.92
N SER A 47 16.74 4.56 -20.96
CA SER A 47 15.54 4.02 -20.34
C SER A 47 14.74 3.09 -21.27
N SER A 48 14.55 3.45 -22.55
CA SER A 48 13.57 2.75 -23.41
C SER A 48 14.09 2.34 -24.79
N ILE A 49 14.89 3.16 -25.46
CA ILE A 49 15.35 2.91 -26.83
C ILE A 49 16.52 1.91 -26.85
N GLY A 50 17.45 2.05 -25.90
CA GLY A 50 18.68 1.30 -25.84
C GLY A 50 19.84 2.00 -26.54
N PHE A 51 20.97 2.14 -25.84
CA PHE A 51 22.18 2.74 -26.36
C PHE A 51 22.98 1.72 -27.20
N LYS A 52 23.26 2.06 -28.47
CA LYS A 52 24.03 1.21 -29.41
C LYS A 52 25.30 1.85 -29.97
N SER A 53 25.59 3.11 -29.62
CA SER A 53 26.72 3.85 -30.18
C SER A 53 28.04 3.49 -29.49
N TRP A 54 28.52 2.26 -29.70
CA TRP A 54 29.69 1.69 -29.00
C TRP A 54 31.00 2.46 -29.15
N ASN A 55 31.13 3.27 -30.20
CA ASN A 55 32.28 4.18 -30.38
C ASN A 55 32.23 5.43 -29.48
N LYS A 56 31.11 5.69 -28.79
CA LYS A 56 30.88 6.88 -27.95
C LYS A 56 30.81 6.53 -26.47
N LYS A 57 31.85 5.89 -25.91
CA LYS A 57 31.91 5.56 -24.46
C LYS A 57 31.59 6.75 -23.55
N LYS A 58 32.07 7.96 -23.90
CA LYS A 58 31.80 9.21 -23.17
C LYS A 58 30.32 9.55 -22.99
N SER A 59 29.42 8.93 -23.76
CA SER A 59 27.98 9.06 -23.57
C SER A 59 27.50 8.49 -22.23
N PHE A 60 28.19 7.50 -21.67
CA PHE A 60 27.89 6.98 -20.33
C PHE A 60 28.18 8.05 -19.26
N ASP A 61 29.31 8.74 -19.35
CA ASP A 61 29.66 9.82 -18.41
C ASP A 61 28.65 10.98 -18.52
N LYS A 62 28.21 11.31 -19.74
CA LYS A 62 27.16 12.30 -19.98
C LYS A 62 25.81 11.87 -19.41
N HIS A 63 25.48 10.58 -19.51
CA HIS A 63 24.26 10.02 -18.92
C HIS A 63 24.29 10.13 -17.38
N VAL A 64 25.40 9.74 -16.75
CA VAL A 64 25.59 9.88 -15.30
C VAL A 64 25.49 11.35 -14.90
N GLY A 65 26.15 12.25 -15.62
CA GLY A 65 26.07 13.69 -15.39
C GLY A 65 26.51 14.12 -13.98
N GLY A 66 26.03 15.29 -13.55
CA GLY A 66 26.31 15.85 -12.23
C GLY A 66 25.42 15.27 -11.11
N PRO A 67 25.61 15.71 -9.84
CA PRO A 67 24.87 15.19 -8.69
C PRO A 67 23.33 15.33 -8.76
N SER A 68 22.84 16.30 -9.52
CA SER A 68 21.42 16.57 -9.77
C SER A 68 20.92 16.03 -11.11
N SER A 69 21.71 15.22 -11.82
CA SER A 69 21.28 14.61 -13.08
C SER A 69 20.06 13.71 -12.88
N PHE A 70 19.30 13.50 -13.96
CA PHE A 70 18.18 12.56 -13.95
C PHE A 70 18.62 11.15 -13.57
N HIS A 71 19.79 10.72 -14.04
CA HIS A 71 20.39 9.45 -13.63
C HIS A 71 20.55 9.37 -12.10
N ASN A 72 21.18 10.36 -11.48
CA ASN A 72 21.43 10.34 -10.04
C ASN A 72 20.15 10.47 -9.22
N GLN A 73 19.16 11.23 -9.69
CA GLN A 73 17.84 11.28 -9.07
C GLN A 73 17.10 9.94 -9.15
N ALA A 74 17.07 9.32 -10.33
CA ALA A 74 16.47 8.01 -10.55
C ALA A 74 17.18 6.92 -9.73
N LYS A 75 18.51 6.98 -9.66
CA LYS A 75 19.32 6.08 -8.84
C LYS A 75 19.02 6.23 -7.35
N ARG A 76 18.81 7.45 -6.84
CA ARG A 76 18.39 7.66 -5.44
C ARG A 76 17.03 7.01 -5.16
N LYS A 77 16.03 7.27 -6.02
CA LYS A 77 14.71 6.62 -5.91
C LYS A 77 14.79 5.10 -5.98
N PHE A 78 15.67 4.56 -6.81
CA PHE A 78 15.92 3.11 -6.89
C PHE A 78 16.53 2.56 -5.61
N VAL A 79 17.54 3.24 -5.04
CA VAL A 79 18.11 2.87 -3.75
C VAL A 79 17.06 2.92 -2.64
N ASP A 80 16.21 3.95 -2.62
CA ASP A 80 15.13 4.06 -1.65
C ASP A 80 14.08 2.95 -1.83
N LEU A 81 13.72 2.59 -3.07
CA LEU A 81 12.84 1.46 -3.36
C LEU A 81 13.40 0.13 -2.83
N LEU A 82 14.72 -0.08 -2.91
CA LEU A 82 15.36 -1.29 -2.39
C LEU A 82 15.43 -1.33 -0.85
N ARG A 83 15.17 -0.22 -0.15
CA ARG A 83 15.15 -0.19 1.32
C ARG A 83 13.84 -0.77 1.85
N GLN A 84 13.82 -2.09 2.03
CA GLN A 84 12.66 -2.82 2.56
C GLN A 84 12.11 -2.25 3.89
N GLN A 85 13.00 -1.73 4.75
CA GLN A 85 12.62 -1.10 6.03
C GLN A 85 11.82 0.21 5.90
N GLN A 86 11.69 0.75 4.69
CA GLN A 86 10.88 1.92 4.38
C GLN A 86 9.63 1.56 3.57
N SER A 87 9.41 0.27 3.31
CA SER A 87 8.19 -0.18 2.63
C SER A 87 6.96 0.04 3.50
N ILE A 88 5.82 0.21 2.83
CA ILE A 88 4.51 0.34 3.49
C ILE A 88 4.23 -0.91 4.34
N ILE A 89 4.54 -2.10 3.82
CA ILE A 89 4.35 -3.38 4.53
C ILE A 89 5.14 -3.38 5.85
N TYR A 90 6.42 -3.03 5.79
CA TYR A 90 7.24 -2.96 6.99
C TYR A 90 6.73 -1.93 8.00
N ALA A 91 6.21 -0.79 7.53
CA ALA A 91 5.61 0.21 8.40
C ALA A 91 4.37 -0.33 9.15
N PHE A 92 3.59 -1.22 8.55
CA PHE A 92 2.49 -1.93 9.22
C PHE A 92 2.99 -3.02 10.19
N GLU A 93 4.04 -3.75 9.84
CA GLU A 93 4.57 -4.83 10.69
C GLU A 93 5.31 -4.31 11.93
N LYS A 94 6.09 -3.23 11.78
CA LYS A 94 6.90 -2.61 12.83
C LYS A 94 6.07 -1.93 13.93
N GLN A 95 4.75 -1.82 13.79
CA GLN A 95 3.88 -1.21 14.80
C GLN A 95 4.08 -1.85 16.17
N SER A 96 3.98 -1.03 17.22
CA SER A 96 4.12 -1.49 18.60
C SER A 96 2.98 -2.44 18.97
N ASP A 97 3.23 -3.31 19.94
CA ASP A 97 2.21 -4.23 20.44
C ASP A 97 0.99 -3.49 21.00
N GLN A 98 1.20 -2.31 21.59
CA GLN A 98 0.11 -1.44 22.06
C GLN A 98 -0.80 -0.99 20.91
N VAL A 99 -0.22 -0.48 19.81
CA VAL A 99 -1.01 -0.03 18.66
C VAL A 99 -1.81 -1.19 18.05
N LYS A 100 -1.20 -2.37 17.96
CA LYS A 100 -1.88 -3.59 17.50
C LYS A 100 -3.02 -3.97 18.45
N HIS A 101 -2.79 -3.89 19.76
CA HIS A 101 -3.80 -4.19 20.77
C HIS A 101 -4.99 -3.24 20.69
N ASP A 102 -4.76 -1.93 20.62
CA ASP A 102 -5.80 -0.92 20.52
C ASP A 102 -6.60 -1.08 19.22
N TYR A 103 -5.92 -1.37 18.10
CA TYR A 103 -6.58 -1.70 16.84
C TYR A 103 -7.51 -2.92 16.98
N TRP A 104 -7.06 -3.98 17.66
CA TRP A 104 -7.88 -5.17 17.91
C TRP A 104 -9.11 -4.87 18.77
N ILE A 105 -8.98 -4.04 19.80
CA ILE A 105 -10.11 -3.60 20.63
C ILE A 105 -11.14 -2.86 19.77
N ARG A 106 -10.69 -1.88 18.96
CA ARG A 106 -11.55 -1.14 18.02
C ARG A 106 -12.27 -2.06 17.05
N LEU A 107 -11.51 -2.91 16.36
CA LEU A 107 -12.05 -3.82 15.35
C LEU A 107 -13.08 -4.78 15.96
N THR A 108 -12.78 -5.33 17.14
CA THR A 108 -13.70 -6.22 17.86
C THR A 108 -14.99 -5.51 18.23
N ALA A 109 -14.90 -4.27 18.73
CA ALA A 109 -16.07 -3.46 19.05
C ALA A 109 -16.92 -3.21 17.80
N SER A 110 -16.31 -2.76 16.70
CA SER A 110 -17.00 -2.54 15.43
C SER A 110 -17.65 -3.82 14.90
N VAL A 111 -16.95 -4.94 14.90
CA VAL A 111 -17.49 -6.25 14.45
C VAL A 111 -18.69 -6.66 15.31
N ASN A 112 -18.63 -6.47 16.63
CA ASN A 112 -19.75 -6.79 17.52
C ASN A 112 -20.99 -5.94 17.21
N VAL A 113 -20.81 -4.63 16.99
CA VAL A 113 -21.90 -3.73 16.61
C VAL A 113 -22.47 -4.09 15.24
N VAL A 114 -21.63 -4.32 14.23
CA VAL A 114 -22.07 -4.77 12.90
C VAL A 114 -22.88 -6.06 13.01
N ARG A 115 -22.39 -7.06 13.75
CA ARG A 115 -23.10 -8.33 13.95
C ARG A 115 -24.46 -8.12 14.62
N LEU A 116 -24.56 -7.23 15.60
CA LEU A 116 -25.82 -6.90 16.26
C LEU A 116 -26.81 -6.29 15.25
N LEU A 117 -26.38 -5.29 14.48
CA LEU A 117 -27.20 -4.63 13.48
C LEU A 117 -27.68 -5.60 12.39
N LEU A 118 -26.78 -6.45 11.87
CA LEU A 118 -27.13 -7.47 10.88
C LEU A 118 -28.16 -8.47 11.43
N LYS A 119 -27.97 -8.92 12.68
CA LYS A 119 -28.89 -9.88 13.31
C LYS A 119 -30.30 -9.31 13.52
N GLN A 120 -30.40 -8.02 13.81
CA GLN A 120 -31.69 -7.36 14.05
C GLN A 120 -32.29 -6.72 12.78
N GLY A 121 -31.54 -6.67 11.67
CA GLY A 121 -31.97 -6.00 10.44
C GLY A 121 -32.04 -4.48 10.58
N PHE A 122 -31.23 -3.88 11.47
CA PHE A 122 -31.21 -2.44 11.67
C PHE A 122 -30.35 -1.71 10.63
N ALA A 123 -30.78 -0.50 10.28
CA ALA A 123 -29.98 0.42 9.49
C ALA A 123 -28.68 0.77 10.24
N PHE A 124 -27.60 1.00 9.50
CA PHE A 124 -26.29 1.31 10.08
C PHE A 124 -26.12 2.82 10.24
N TRP A 125 -26.44 3.54 9.17
CA TRP A 125 -26.12 4.94 8.97
C TRP A 125 -27.27 5.87 9.36
N GLY A 126 -26.88 7.02 9.89
CA GLY A 126 -27.79 8.15 10.09
C GLY A 126 -27.94 8.98 8.82
N HIS A 127 -28.96 9.84 8.78
CA HIS A 127 -29.03 10.89 7.75
C HIS A 127 -27.96 11.96 7.98
N ASP A 128 -27.66 12.25 9.24
CA ASP A 128 -26.61 13.16 9.69
C ASP A 128 -25.79 12.47 10.78
N GLU A 129 -24.53 12.15 10.46
CA GLU A 129 -23.56 11.54 11.39
C GLU A 129 -22.63 12.60 12.03
N SER A 130 -22.97 13.88 11.93
CA SER A 130 -22.22 14.95 12.60
C SER A 130 -22.31 14.83 14.12
N LYS A 131 -21.27 15.28 14.84
CA LYS A 131 -21.24 15.28 16.32
C LYS A 131 -22.36 16.10 16.96
N THR A 132 -23.01 16.98 16.20
CA THR A 132 -24.13 17.83 16.65
C THR A 132 -25.50 17.22 16.36
N SER A 133 -25.55 16.09 15.66
CA SER A 133 -26.79 15.38 15.35
C SER A 133 -27.41 14.80 16.62
N PHE A 134 -28.74 14.82 16.71
CA PHE A 134 -29.49 14.13 17.76
C PHE A 134 -29.48 12.61 17.61
N ASN A 135 -29.19 12.12 16.40
CA ASN A 135 -29.07 10.69 16.11
C ASN A 135 -28.06 10.51 14.98
N MET A 136 -26.86 10.08 15.34
CA MET A 136 -25.77 9.86 14.39
C MET A 136 -25.87 8.55 13.62
N GLY A 137 -26.97 7.81 13.77
CA GLY A 137 -27.15 6.49 13.19
C GLY A 137 -26.77 5.38 14.16
N ASN A 138 -27.41 4.21 13.99
CA ASN A 138 -27.33 3.15 14.98
C ASN A 138 -25.90 2.64 15.21
N PHE A 139 -25.03 2.63 14.20
CA PHE A 139 -23.65 2.20 14.40
C PHE A 139 -22.90 3.10 15.39
N LEU A 140 -22.95 4.41 15.17
CA LEU A 140 -22.24 5.38 16.02
C LEU A 140 -22.85 5.45 17.42
N GLU A 141 -24.17 5.47 17.52
CA GLU A 141 -24.87 5.49 18.81
C GLU A 141 -24.55 4.25 19.66
N ILE A 142 -24.52 3.06 19.05
CA ILE A 142 -24.18 1.83 19.77
C ILE A 142 -22.69 1.81 20.15
N ILE A 143 -21.78 2.30 19.30
CA ILE A 143 -20.35 2.41 19.66
C ILE A 143 -20.15 3.39 20.82
N LEU A 144 -20.85 4.53 20.83
CA LEU A 144 -20.81 5.49 21.93
C LEU A 144 -21.32 4.89 23.23
N TRP A 145 -22.44 4.18 23.17
CA TRP A 145 -22.96 3.43 24.31
C TRP A 145 -21.93 2.38 24.78
N TYR A 146 -21.35 1.62 23.87
CA TYR A 146 -20.40 0.57 24.22
C TYR A 146 -19.12 1.12 24.86
N ALA A 147 -18.63 2.26 24.35
CA ALA A 147 -17.51 2.99 24.93
C ALA A 147 -17.81 3.53 26.34
N LYS A 148 -19.07 3.90 26.62
CA LYS A 148 -19.49 4.36 27.95
C LYS A 148 -19.55 3.23 28.97
N GLU A 149 -19.94 2.04 28.55
CA GLU A 149 -20.07 0.88 29.44
C GLU A 149 -18.74 0.11 29.62
N CYS A 150 -17.73 0.34 28.78
CA CYS A 150 -16.48 -0.39 28.79
C CYS A 150 -15.28 0.54 28.66
N ASP A 151 -14.61 0.83 29.79
CA ASP A 151 -13.44 1.72 29.86
C ASP A 151 -12.34 1.34 28.85
N LYS A 152 -12.11 0.03 28.63
CA LYS A 152 -11.12 -0.46 27.67
C LYS A 152 -11.41 -0.02 26.23
N ILE A 153 -12.68 0.10 25.88
CA ILE A 153 -13.11 0.50 24.54
C ILE A 153 -13.12 2.02 24.44
N HIS A 154 -13.46 2.72 25.52
CA HIS A 154 -13.52 4.18 25.60
C HIS A 154 -12.27 4.82 24.99
N ASP A 155 -11.10 4.44 25.51
CA ASP A 155 -9.82 5.03 25.12
C ASP A 155 -9.35 4.61 23.72
N CYS A 156 -10.08 3.72 23.05
CA CYS A 156 -9.68 3.15 21.78
C CYS A 156 -10.51 3.64 20.60
N VAL A 157 -11.76 4.10 20.77
CA VAL A 157 -12.71 4.32 19.66
C VAL A 157 -13.01 5.80 19.38
N LEU A 158 -13.65 6.08 18.22
CA LEU A 158 -14.13 7.40 17.83
C LEU A 158 -13.03 8.47 17.88
N GLU A 159 -13.19 9.54 18.67
CA GLU A 159 -12.21 10.63 18.71
C GLU A 159 -10.86 10.24 19.32
N TYR A 160 -10.79 9.12 20.04
CA TYR A 160 -9.54 8.55 20.54
C TYR A 160 -8.82 7.68 19.49
N ALA A 161 -9.49 7.33 18.39
CA ALA A 161 -8.91 6.57 17.30
C ALA A 161 -8.34 7.50 16.20
N PRO A 162 -7.16 7.18 15.63
CA PRO A 162 -6.54 8.00 14.61
C PRO A 162 -7.22 7.84 13.24
N GLN A 163 -7.81 8.92 12.71
CA GLN A 163 -8.29 9.01 11.32
C GLN A 163 -9.08 7.77 10.86
N ASN A 164 -8.52 6.97 9.94
CA ASN A 164 -9.18 5.80 9.35
C ASN A 164 -9.40 4.67 10.35
N ASP A 165 -8.65 4.62 11.44
CA ASP A 165 -8.84 3.63 12.51
C ASP A 165 -10.13 3.85 13.29
N GLN A 166 -10.87 4.95 13.06
CA GLN A 166 -12.18 5.17 13.67
C GLN A 166 -13.22 4.11 13.31
N MET A 167 -13.03 3.39 12.19
CA MET A 167 -13.96 2.38 11.68
C MET A 167 -15.37 2.90 11.33
N THR A 168 -15.54 4.22 11.27
CA THR A 168 -16.82 4.89 11.02
C THR A 168 -17.14 5.05 9.54
N PHE A 169 -16.11 5.02 8.68
CA PHE A 169 -16.29 5.27 7.26
C PHE A 169 -17.08 4.14 6.58
N SER A 170 -18.00 4.51 5.67
CA SER A 170 -18.91 3.56 5.02
C SER A 170 -18.20 2.40 4.31
N MET A 171 -17.04 2.64 3.69
CA MET A 171 -16.28 1.55 3.05
C MET A 171 -15.76 0.53 4.07
N ILE A 172 -15.23 0.97 5.22
CA ILE A 172 -14.72 0.08 6.26
C ILE A 172 -15.86 -0.78 6.82
N GLN A 173 -17.01 -0.17 7.10
CA GLN A 173 -18.18 -0.91 7.59
C GLN A 173 -18.69 -1.93 6.57
N LYS A 174 -18.68 -1.59 5.26
CA LYS A 174 -19.02 -2.54 4.19
C LYS A 174 -18.03 -3.71 4.10
N ASP A 175 -16.74 -3.46 4.34
CA ASP A 175 -15.73 -4.53 4.39
C ASP A 175 -15.99 -5.46 5.57
N VAL A 176 -16.31 -4.92 6.75
CA VAL A 176 -16.70 -5.72 7.93
C VAL A 176 -17.97 -6.52 7.67
N VAL A 177 -19.00 -5.93 7.05
CA VAL A 177 -20.23 -6.62 6.64
C VAL A 177 -19.92 -7.76 5.66
N THR A 178 -19.04 -7.51 4.68
CA THR A 178 -18.63 -8.51 3.69
C THR A 178 -17.89 -9.66 4.35
N ALA A 179 -16.98 -9.39 5.28
CA ALA A 179 -16.31 -10.40 6.08
C ALA A 179 -17.32 -11.23 6.90
N CYS A 180 -18.27 -10.58 7.59
CA CYS A 180 -19.33 -11.27 8.33
C CYS A 180 -20.16 -12.19 7.42
N LYS A 181 -20.54 -11.72 6.22
CA LYS A 181 -21.24 -12.52 5.21
C LYS A 181 -20.42 -13.74 4.81
N MET A 182 -19.15 -13.56 4.47
CA MET A 182 -18.27 -14.66 4.05
C MET A 182 -18.12 -15.72 5.14
N GLU A 183 -17.87 -15.31 6.39
CA GLU A 183 -17.73 -16.24 7.51
C GLU A 183 -19.05 -16.95 7.84
N THR A 184 -20.18 -16.26 7.72
CA THR A 184 -21.51 -16.87 7.91
C THR A 184 -21.77 -17.94 6.84
N ILE A 185 -21.49 -17.66 5.56
CA ILE A 185 -21.64 -18.63 4.46
C ILE A 185 -20.71 -19.83 4.69
N LYS A 186 -19.45 -19.60 5.06
CA LYS A 186 -18.50 -20.68 5.35
C LYS A 186 -18.98 -21.57 6.49
N ALA A 187 -19.54 -20.99 7.56
CA ALA A 187 -20.09 -21.75 8.68
C ALA A 187 -21.26 -22.64 8.24
N ILE A 188 -22.20 -22.09 7.47
CA ILE A 188 -23.35 -22.84 6.93
C ILE A 188 -22.88 -23.98 6.02
N ILE A 189 -21.96 -23.74 5.08
CA ILE A 189 -21.43 -24.78 4.19
C ILE A 189 -20.74 -25.89 4.99
N LYS A 190 -19.96 -25.52 6.01
CA LYS A 190 -19.29 -26.49 6.88
C LYS A 190 -20.29 -27.36 7.65
N GLU A 191 -21.38 -26.77 8.14
CA GLU A 191 -22.46 -27.48 8.83
C GLU A 191 -23.18 -28.45 7.88
N LEU A 192 -23.49 -28.02 6.65
CA LEU A 192 -24.15 -28.85 5.63
C LEU A 192 -23.25 -30.01 5.14
N ASN A 193 -21.94 -29.83 5.10
CA ASN A 193 -20.98 -30.86 4.71
C ASN A 193 -20.72 -31.91 5.80
N GLY A 194 -21.27 -31.73 7.01
CA GLY A 194 -21.26 -32.74 8.08
C GLY A 194 -22.55 -33.55 8.09
N ASP A 195 -22.53 -34.74 7.51
CA ASP A 195 -23.33 -35.94 7.84
C ASP A 195 -24.81 -35.76 8.28
N TYR A 196 -25.61 -34.95 7.58
CA TYR A 196 -27.08 -35.01 7.72
C TYR A 196 -27.79 -35.82 6.63
N PHE A 197 -27.03 -36.43 5.71
CA PHE A 197 -27.55 -37.30 4.65
C PHE A 197 -26.70 -38.57 4.41
N ALA A 198 -25.93 -39.00 5.40
CA ALA A 198 -25.24 -40.30 5.39
C ALA A 198 -26.07 -41.37 6.11
#